data_AF-A0A381V6H7-F1
#
_entry.id   AF-A0A381V6H7-F1
#
_cell.length_a   1.000
_cell.length_b   1.000
_cell.length_c   1.000
_cell.angle_alpha   90.00
_cell.angle_beta   90.00
_cell.angle_gamma   90.00
#
_symmetry.space_group_name_H-M   'P 1'
#
loop_
_entity.id
_entity.type
_entity.pdbx_description
1 polymer ?
#
loop_
_entity_poly.entity_id
_entity_poly.type
_entity_poly.pdbx_seq_one_letter_code
_entity_poly.pdbx_strand_id
1 'polypeptide(L)'
;LEAELAAQEMMVEIIAEEALAKRLAEFQAKLEAEKAAAAASTAAYQSKQAYEAKVNKIMEDLARELELAKKLDEFKSQLAEELVAQATDKLEEEKVVGAISGEIVTVAGHESCKQTLNLSDHNVELFKRSLAGDYLYNVGPLNKFGTEFSASRWEKYISCIGSYNE
;
A
#
# COMPACT_ATOMS: atom_id res chain seq x y z
N LEU A 1 -46.38 -51.14 -82.41
CA LEU A 1 -46.05 -51.70 -81.08
C LEU A 1 -44.69 -51.20 -80.60
N GLU A 2 -43.60 -51.41 -81.34
CA GLU A 2 -42.25 -50.99 -80.92
C GLU A 2 -42.10 -49.47 -80.71
N ALA A 3 -42.64 -48.63 -81.62
CA ALA A 3 -42.57 -47.18 -81.49
C ALA A 3 -43.36 -46.61 -80.29
N GLU A 4 -44.41 -47.31 -79.86
CA GLU A 4 -45.26 -46.91 -78.73
C GLU A 4 -44.62 -47.32 -77.39
N LEU A 5 -43.91 -48.46 -77.38
CA LEU A 5 -43.07 -48.88 -76.25
C LEU A 5 -41.89 -47.92 -76.03
N ALA A 6 -41.19 -47.54 -77.10
CA ALA A 6 -40.08 -46.59 -77.02
C ALA A 6 -40.53 -45.20 -76.51
N ALA A 7 -41.73 -44.76 -76.88
CA ALA A 7 -42.32 -43.52 -76.36
C ALA A 7 -42.70 -43.62 -74.87
N GLN A 8 -43.21 -44.77 -74.42
CA GLN A 8 -43.47 -45.03 -73.00
C GLN A 8 -42.19 -45.08 -72.16
N GLU A 9 -41.14 -45.74 -72.64
CA GLU A 9 -39.85 -45.80 -71.95
C GLU A 9 -39.22 -44.42 -71.79
N MET A 10 -39.25 -43.59 -72.84
CA MET A 10 -38.75 -42.21 -72.80
C MET A 10 -39.56 -41.34 -71.82
N MET A 11 -40.88 -41.52 -71.74
CA MET A 11 -41.72 -40.79 -70.78
C MET A 11 -41.42 -41.21 -69.33
N VAL A 12 -41.14 -42.49 -69.09
CA VAL A 12 -40.74 -43.00 -67.77
C VAL A 12 -39.38 -42.45 -67.34
N GLU A 13 -38.40 -42.38 -68.25
CA GLU A 13 -37.10 -41.76 -67.97
C GLU A 13 -37.22 -40.27 -67.64
N ILE A 14 -38.03 -39.51 -68.39
CA ILE A 14 -38.25 -38.08 -68.11
C ILE A 14 -38.85 -37.87 -66.71
N ILE A 15 -39.85 -38.69 -66.31
CA ILE A 15 -40.44 -38.61 -64.97
C ILE A 15 -39.41 -38.95 -63.89
N ALA A 16 -38.52 -39.92 -64.13
CA ALA A 16 -37.46 -40.28 -63.21
C ALA A 16 -36.40 -39.18 -63.07
N GLU A 17 -36.02 -38.52 -64.17
CA GLU A 17 -35.10 -37.38 -64.18
C GLU A 17 -35.68 -36.16 -63.44
N GLU A 18 -36.97 -35.85 -63.65
CA GLU A 18 -37.66 -34.78 -62.92
C GLU A 18 -37.71 -35.06 -61.41
N ALA A 19 -37.98 -36.31 -61.02
CA ALA A 19 -37.96 -36.73 -59.61
C ALA A 19 -36.55 -36.60 -59.01
N LEU A 20 -35.50 -36.94 -59.76
CA LEU A 20 -34.11 -36.76 -59.35
C LEU A 20 -33.76 -35.28 -59.21
N ALA A 21 -34.16 -34.44 -60.17
CA ALA A 21 -33.94 -32.99 -60.12
C ALA A 21 -34.59 -32.36 -58.89
N LYS A 22 -35.82 -32.77 -58.54
CA LYS A 22 -36.48 -32.33 -57.31
C LYS A 22 -35.72 -32.74 -56.05
N ARG A 23 -35.26 -34.00 -55.97
CA ARG A 23 -34.46 -34.48 -54.83
C ARG A 23 -33.13 -33.75 -54.71
N LEU A 24 -32.49 -33.43 -55.83
CA LEU A 24 -31.25 -32.65 -55.85
C LEU A 24 -31.48 -31.23 -55.33
N ALA A 25 -32.56 -30.57 -55.77
CA ALA A 25 -32.92 -29.23 -55.29
C ALA A 25 -33.21 -29.22 -53.77
N GLU A 26 -33.95 -30.21 -53.27
CA GLU A 26 -34.21 -30.36 -51.83
C GLU A 26 -32.91 -30.61 -51.03
N PHE A 27 -31.99 -31.41 -51.57
CA PHE A 27 -30.69 -31.66 -50.94
C PHE A 27 -29.81 -30.41 -50.89
N GLN A 28 -29.74 -29.66 -52.00
CA GLN A 28 -29.01 -28.40 -52.06
C GLN A 28 -29.59 -27.38 -51.07
N ALA A 29 -30.91 -27.27 -50.98
CA ALA A 29 -31.57 -26.40 -49.99
C ALA A 29 -31.22 -26.79 -48.55
N LYS A 30 -31.20 -28.09 -48.22
CA LYS A 30 -30.76 -28.57 -46.89
C LYS A 30 -29.30 -28.27 -46.63
N LEU A 31 -28.43 -28.48 -47.62
CA LEU A 31 -27.00 -28.22 -47.50
C LEU A 31 -26.71 -26.73 -47.25
N GLU A 32 -27.40 -25.83 -47.93
CA GLU A 32 -27.27 -24.39 -47.69
C GLU A 32 -27.81 -23.99 -46.30
N ALA A 33 -28.91 -24.59 -45.86
CA ALA A 33 -29.42 -24.37 -44.50
C ALA A 33 -28.43 -24.86 -43.42
N GLU A 34 -27.83 -26.04 -43.59
CA GLU A 34 -26.83 -26.56 -42.67
C GLU A 34 -25.53 -25.74 -42.67
N LYS A 35 -25.07 -25.27 -43.84
CA LYS A 35 -23.93 -24.34 -43.92
C LYS A 35 -24.21 -23.04 -43.16
N ALA A 36 -25.39 -22.47 -43.33
CA ALA A 36 -25.80 -21.26 -42.60
C ALA A 36 -25.84 -21.50 -41.08
N ALA A 37 -26.38 -22.64 -40.64
CA ALA A 37 -26.41 -23.02 -39.22
C ALA A 37 -24.99 -23.25 -38.65
N ALA A 38 -24.10 -23.91 -39.40
CA ALA A 38 -22.71 -24.12 -39.00
C ALA A 38 -21.92 -22.81 -38.90
N ALA A 39 -22.14 -21.89 -39.84
CA ALA A 39 -21.56 -20.54 -39.80
C ALA A 39 -22.05 -19.75 -38.58
N ALA A 40 -23.36 -19.81 -38.29
CA ALA A 40 -23.93 -19.16 -37.10
C ALA A 40 -23.37 -19.74 -35.79
N SER A 41 -23.27 -21.07 -35.69
CA SER A 41 -22.67 -21.74 -34.52
C SER A 41 -21.20 -21.35 -34.33
N THR A 42 -20.44 -21.26 -35.42
CA THR A 42 -19.03 -20.84 -35.38
C THR A 42 -18.90 -19.40 -34.91
N ALA A 43 -19.73 -18.49 -35.44
CA ALA A 43 -19.74 -17.10 -35.02
C ALA A 43 -20.11 -16.93 -33.53
N ALA A 44 -21.09 -17.70 -33.04
CA ALA A 44 -21.47 -17.71 -31.63
C ALA A 44 -20.32 -18.21 -30.73
N TYR A 45 -19.64 -19.29 -31.13
CA TYR A 45 -18.49 -19.83 -30.41
C TYR A 45 -17.31 -18.85 -30.36
N GLN A 46 -17.00 -18.19 -31.48
CA GLN A 46 -15.96 -17.14 -31.52
C GLN A 46 -16.32 -15.95 -30.63
N SER A 47 -17.58 -15.54 -30.62
CA SER A 47 -18.08 -14.46 -29.75
C SER A 47 -17.93 -14.82 -28.27
N LYS A 48 -18.24 -16.07 -27.90
CA LYS A 48 -18.06 -16.58 -26.54
C LYS A 48 -16.58 -16.54 -26.12
N GLN A 49 -15.68 -17.05 -26.96
CA GLN A 49 -14.24 -17.02 -26.67
C GLN A 49 -13.72 -15.59 -26.49
N ALA A 50 -14.17 -14.64 -27.33
CA ALA A 50 -13.80 -13.24 -27.19
C ALA A 50 -14.29 -12.62 -25.87
N TYR A 51 -15.48 -13.01 -25.41
CA TYR A 51 -15.99 -12.60 -24.10
C TYR A 51 -15.18 -13.21 -22.96
N GLU A 52 -14.91 -14.51 -23.00
CA GLU A 52 -14.09 -15.20 -21.99
C GLU A 52 -12.68 -14.58 -21.89
N ALA A 53 -12.06 -14.25 -23.02
CA ALA A 53 -10.77 -13.55 -23.03
C ALA A 53 -10.84 -12.18 -22.34
N LYS A 54 -11.93 -11.42 -22.52
CA LYS A 54 -12.15 -10.15 -21.83
C LYS A 54 -12.32 -10.35 -20.32
N VAL A 55 -13.11 -11.35 -19.92
CA VAL A 55 -13.34 -11.66 -18.50
C VAL A 55 -12.03 -12.09 -17.83
N ASN A 56 -11.24 -12.95 -18.46
CA ASN A 56 -9.95 -13.38 -17.94
C ASN A 56 -9.02 -12.19 -17.73
N LYS A 57 -8.95 -11.26 -18.70
CA LYS A 57 -8.16 -10.04 -18.56
C LYS A 57 -8.63 -9.19 -17.37
N ILE A 58 -9.95 -9.02 -17.20
CA ILE A 58 -10.51 -8.28 -16.06
C ILE A 58 -10.11 -8.94 -14.74
N MET A 59 -10.15 -10.27 -14.66
CA MET A 59 -9.76 -11.02 -13.46
C MET A 59 -8.26 -10.88 -13.15
N GLU A 60 -7.41 -10.92 -14.18
CA GLU A 60 -5.97 -10.70 -14.03
C GLU A 60 -5.65 -9.28 -13.55
N ASP A 61 -6.32 -8.27 -14.13
CA ASP A 61 -6.15 -6.88 -13.73
C ASP A 61 -6.64 -6.67 -12.28
N LEU A 62 -7.79 -7.23 -11.91
CA LEU A 62 -8.31 -7.19 -10.53
C LEU A 62 -7.36 -7.87 -9.54
N ALA A 63 -6.77 -9.01 -9.89
CA ALA A 63 -5.79 -9.69 -9.04
C ALA A 63 -4.55 -8.82 -8.81
N ARG A 64 -4.08 -8.10 -9.83
CA ARG A 64 -2.97 -7.15 -9.72
C ARG A 64 -3.31 -5.97 -8.80
N GLU A 65 -4.52 -5.41 -8.95
CA GLU A 65 -4.99 -4.32 -8.09
C GLU A 65 -5.11 -4.75 -6.63
N LEU A 66 -5.62 -5.96 -6.37
CA LEU A 66 -5.71 -6.50 -5.01
C LEU A 66 -4.34 -6.68 -4.37
N GLU A 67 -3.35 -7.13 -5.14
CA GLU A 67 -1.98 -7.27 -4.64
C GLU A 67 -1.33 -5.91 -4.34
N LEU A 68 -1.58 -4.90 -5.17
CA LEU A 68 -1.16 -3.52 -4.90
C LEU A 68 -1.81 -2.97 -3.63
N ALA A 69 -3.11 -3.22 -3.43
CA ALA A 69 -3.82 -2.77 -2.24
C ALA A 69 -3.25 -3.38 -0.95
N LYS A 70 -2.88 -4.67 -0.96
CA LYS A 70 -2.21 -5.33 0.16
C LYS A 70 -0.85 -4.70 0.48
N LYS A 71 -0.03 -4.46 -0.54
CA LYS A 71 1.28 -3.81 -0.36
C LYS A 71 1.15 -2.40 0.19
N LEU A 72 0.12 -1.67 -0.23
CA LEU A 72 -0.16 -0.34 0.30
C LEU A 72 -0.56 -0.39 1.78
N ASP A 73 -1.34 -1.38 2.19
CA ASP A 73 -1.74 -1.58 3.59
C ASP A 73 -0.54 -1.92 4.49
N GLU A 74 0.33 -2.81 4.01
CA GLU A 74 1.58 -3.15 4.70
C GLU A 74 2.51 -1.92 4.83
N PHE A 75 2.69 -1.15 3.76
CA PHE A 75 3.46 0.08 3.80
C PHE A 75 2.88 1.11 4.79
N LYS A 76 1.55 1.27 4.81
CA LYS A 76 0.88 2.15 5.77
C LYS A 76 1.09 1.71 7.21
N SER A 77 1.06 0.41 7.47
CA SER A 77 1.29 -0.14 8.81
C SER A 77 2.72 0.12 9.27
N GLN A 78 3.72 -0.13 8.41
CA GLN A 78 5.12 0.18 8.69
C GLN A 78 5.33 1.67 8.97
N LEU A 79 4.73 2.55 8.16
CA LEU A 79 4.81 3.99 8.37
C LEU A 79 4.18 4.41 9.70
N ALA A 80 3.05 3.80 10.08
CA ALA A 80 2.41 4.08 11.36
C ALA A 80 3.31 3.67 12.55
N GLU A 81 3.93 2.50 12.47
CA GLU A 81 4.90 2.03 13.47
C GLU A 81 6.11 2.95 13.57
N GLU A 82 6.67 3.38 12.44
CA GLU A 82 7.81 4.31 12.40
C GLU A 82 7.45 5.68 13.01
N LEU A 83 6.27 6.23 12.71
CA LEU A 83 5.80 7.48 13.31
C LEU A 83 5.65 7.36 14.83
N VAL A 84 5.13 6.23 15.31
CA VAL A 84 5.00 5.96 16.75
C VAL A 84 6.37 5.86 17.40
N ALA A 85 7.33 5.16 16.78
CA ALA A 85 8.69 5.07 17.29
C ALA A 85 9.35 6.45 17.36
N GLN A 86 9.27 7.24 16.28
CA GLN A 86 9.83 8.60 16.26
C GLN A 86 9.18 9.52 17.30
N ALA A 87 7.86 9.43 17.47
CA ALA A 87 7.16 10.20 18.50
C ALA A 87 7.60 9.77 19.91
N THR A 88 7.81 8.47 20.13
CA THR A 88 8.29 7.94 21.41
C THR A 88 9.71 8.41 21.71
N ASP A 89 10.61 8.38 20.74
CA ASP A 89 11.99 8.87 20.90
C ASP A 89 12.00 10.36 21.26
N LYS A 90 11.19 11.18 20.57
CA LYS A 90 11.02 12.61 20.91
C LYS A 90 10.43 12.82 22.30
N LEU A 91 9.51 11.98 22.73
CA LEU A 91 8.94 12.06 24.08
C LEU A 91 9.97 11.72 25.17
N GLU A 92 10.90 10.79 24.91
CA GLU A 92 11.99 10.51 25.85
C GLU A 92 12.97 11.69 25.98
N GLU A 93 13.20 12.43 24.88
CA GLU A 93 13.96 13.69 24.92
C GLU A 93 13.25 14.79 25.73
N GLU A 94 11.92 14.84 25.71
CA GLU A 94 11.14 15.82 26.48
C GLU A 94 10.85 15.39 27.93
N LYS A 95 11.36 14.24 28.36
CA LYS A 95 11.14 13.73 29.71
C LYS A 95 11.68 14.70 30.76
N VAL A 96 10.86 15.00 31.76
CA VAL A 96 11.23 15.89 32.86
C VAL A 96 12.30 15.23 33.75
N VAL A 97 13.45 15.89 33.86
CA VAL A 97 14.56 15.54 34.75
C VAL A 97 14.39 16.18 36.11
N GLY A 98 13.71 17.33 36.20
CA GLY A 98 13.45 18.04 37.44
C GLY A 98 12.84 19.43 37.23
N ALA A 99 12.76 20.20 38.30
CA ALA A 99 12.37 21.60 38.25
C ALA A 99 13.35 22.45 39.06
N ILE A 100 13.63 23.67 38.58
CA ILE A 100 14.52 24.61 39.25
C ILE A 100 13.98 26.04 39.11
N SER A 101 13.80 26.76 40.22
CA SER A 101 13.27 28.14 40.23
C SER A 101 11.93 28.32 39.48
N GLY A 102 11.09 27.29 39.40
CA GLY A 102 9.83 27.32 38.65
C GLY A 102 9.94 26.88 37.18
N GLU A 103 11.16 26.70 36.67
CA GLU A 103 11.41 26.17 35.33
C GLU A 103 11.42 24.64 35.33
N ILE A 104 10.76 24.05 34.33
CA ILE A 104 10.83 22.61 34.08
C ILE A 104 12.09 22.32 33.28
N VAL A 105 12.86 21.33 33.74
CA VAL A 105 14.06 20.86 33.06
C VAL A 105 13.75 19.53 32.39
N THR A 106 13.66 19.51 31.06
CA THR A 106 13.58 18.26 30.25
C THR A 106 14.96 17.73 29.91
N VAL A 107 15.07 16.49 29.40
CA VAL A 107 16.36 15.92 28.94
C VAL A 107 16.95 16.78 27.81
N ALA A 108 16.12 17.18 26.85
CA ALA A 108 16.52 18.02 25.73
C ALA A 108 16.92 19.44 26.17
N GLY A 109 16.15 20.07 27.06
CA GLY A 109 16.52 21.37 27.62
C GLY A 109 17.84 21.32 28.40
N HIS A 110 18.06 20.24 29.16
CA HIS A 110 19.31 20.02 29.88
C HIS A 110 20.50 19.85 28.94
N GLU A 111 20.40 18.99 27.92
CA GLU A 111 21.48 18.75 26.94
C GLU A 111 21.77 20.00 26.10
N SER A 112 20.74 20.75 25.70
CA SER A 112 20.90 22.02 24.99
C SER A 112 21.69 23.04 25.83
N CYS A 113 21.26 23.26 27.08
CA CYS A 113 21.95 24.18 27.98
C CYS A 113 23.34 23.71 28.41
N LYS A 114 23.55 22.39 28.50
CA LYS A 114 24.87 21.79 28.72
C LYS A 114 25.83 22.15 27.58
N GLN A 115 25.40 22.04 26.33
CA GLN A 115 26.19 22.44 25.17
C GLN A 115 26.46 23.95 25.17
N THR A 116 25.44 24.77 25.37
CA THR A 116 25.55 26.25 25.36
C THR A 116 26.47 26.78 26.46
N LEU A 117 26.43 26.17 27.66
CA LEU A 117 27.17 26.63 28.83
C LEU A 117 28.47 25.86 29.08
N ASN A 118 28.87 25.00 28.13
CA ASN A 118 30.04 24.13 28.20
C ASN A 118 30.11 23.38 29.55
N LEU A 119 28.99 22.74 29.90
CA LEU A 119 28.87 21.88 31.07
C LEU A 119 29.28 20.45 30.67
N SER A 120 29.85 19.73 31.63
CA SER A 120 30.23 18.32 31.45
C SER A 120 29.11 17.38 31.91
N ASP A 121 29.20 16.10 31.54
CA ASP A 121 28.31 15.05 32.08
C ASP A 121 28.34 15.00 33.62
N HIS A 122 29.47 15.37 34.21
CA HIS A 122 29.57 15.51 35.66
C HIS A 122 28.55 16.53 36.17
N ASN A 123 28.42 17.71 35.56
CA ASN A 123 27.43 18.71 35.98
C ASN A 123 25.99 18.19 35.92
N VAL A 124 25.68 17.26 35.01
CA VAL A 124 24.36 16.62 34.88
C VAL A 124 24.08 15.67 36.04
N GLU A 125 25.03 14.79 36.37
CA GLU A 125 24.92 13.88 37.51
C GLU A 125 24.70 14.64 38.82
N LEU A 126 25.36 15.77 38.91
CA LEU A 126 25.39 16.65 40.06
C LEU A 126 24.10 17.44 40.24
N PHE A 127 23.51 17.94 39.15
CA PHE A 127 22.15 18.47 39.15
C PHE A 127 21.16 17.42 39.67
N LYS A 128 21.20 16.19 39.16
CA LYS A 128 20.31 15.09 39.57
C LYS A 128 20.48 14.72 41.05
N ARG A 129 21.73 14.63 41.53
CA ARG A 129 22.03 14.35 42.95
C ARG A 129 21.55 15.49 43.86
N SER A 130 21.79 16.74 43.45
CA SER A 130 21.36 17.94 44.20
C SER A 130 19.85 18.08 44.28
N LEU A 131 19.15 17.74 43.19
CA LEU A 131 17.69 17.67 43.17
C LEU A 131 17.18 16.57 44.12
N ALA A 132 17.77 15.38 44.09
CA ALA A 132 17.34 14.26 44.92
C ALA A 132 17.60 14.46 46.42
N GLY A 133 18.66 15.20 46.77
CA GLY A 133 19.00 15.50 48.16
C GLY A 133 18.48 16.83 48.69
N ASP A 134 17.67 17.57 47.91
CA ASP A 134 17.12 18.88 48.27
C ASP A 134 18.19 19.92 48.65
N TYR A 135 19.30 19.93 47.90
CA TYR A 135 20.40 20.89 48.09
C TYR A 135 20.81 21.59 46.80
N LEU A 136 19.87 21.74 45.85
CA LEU A 136 20.03 22.67 44.73
C LEU A 136 20.47 24.04 45.25
N TYR A 137 21.25 24.78 44.45
CA TYR A 137 21.86 26.07 44.83
C TYR A 137 22.99 26.01 45.88
N ASN A 138 23.30 24.85 46.47
CA ASN A 138 24.38 24.76 47.45
C ASN A 138 25.75 24.97 46.77
N VAL A 139 26.45 26.01 47.21
CA VAL A 139 27.80 26.39 46.77
C VAL A 139 28.83 25.82 47.75
N GLY A 140 29.05 24.49 47.71
CA GLY A 140 30.00 23.79 48.60
C GLY A 140 31.47 24.21 48.42
N PRO A 141 32.45 23.60 49.11
CA PRO A 141 33.87 23.87 48.88
C PRO A 141 34.44 23.11 47.66
N LEU A 142 35.31 23.79 46.90
CA LEU A 142 36.02 23.29 45.72
C LEU A 142 37.03 22.19 46.09
N ASN A 143 36.82 20.94 45.65
CA ASN A 143 37.87 19.90 45.65
C ASN A 143 38.26 19.52 44.21
N LYS A 144 39.02 18.43 44.01
CA LYS A 144 39.51 17.94 42.70
C LYS A 144 38.44 17.86 41.59
N PHE A 145 37.16 17.84 41.95
CA PHE A 145 36.03 17.79 41.02
C PHE A 145 35.17 19.08 40.98
N GLY A 146 35.52 20.09 41.78
CA GLY A 146 35.00 21.46 41.73
C GLY A 146 33.58 21.65 42.29
N THR A 147 33.20 22.90 42.54
CA THR A 147 31.83 23.30 42.88
C THR A 147 30.97 23.33 41.63
N GLU A 148 29.72 22.93 41.79
CA GLU A 148 28.97 22.43 40.63
C GLU A 148 28.27 23.55 39.89
N PHE A 149 27.94 24.64 40.56
CA PHE A 149 27.51 25.90 39.95
C PHE A 149 27.78 27.02 40.97
N SER A 150 28.50 28.08 40.59
CA SER A 150 28.47 29.33 41.35
C SER A 150 27.05 29.91 41.29
N ALA A 151 26.68 30.83 42.19
CA ALA A 151 25.40 31.54 42.09
C ALA A 151 25.17 32.12 40.67
N SER A 152 26.21 32.73 40.10
CA SER A 152 26.21 33.25 38.73
C SER A 152 26.10 32.20 37.62
N ARG A 153 26.45 30.93 37.88
CA ARG A 153 26.31 29.84 36.92
C ARG A 153 24.92 29.21 37.00
N TRP A 154 24.32 29.14 38.19
CA TRP A 154 22.93 28.73 38.37
C TRP A 154 21.98 29.69 37.63
N GLU A 155 22.18 31.01 37.78
CA GLU A 155 21.41 32.03 37.06
C GLU A 155 21.49 31.86 35.55
N LYS A 156 22.69 31.59 35.00
CA LYS A 156 22.88 31.33 33.56
C LYS A 156 22.18 30.05 33.09
N TYR A 157 22.22 28.99 33.91
CA TYR A 157 21.55 27.74 33.60
C TYR A 157 20.03 27.89 33.63
N ILE A 158 19.48 28.54 34.66
CA ILE A 158 18.04 28.82 34.79
C ILE A 158 17.56 29.69 33.63
N SER A 159 18.30 30.75 33.31
CA SER A 159 18.00 31.61 32.15
C SER A 159 18.01 30.82 30.84
N CYS A 160 18.97 29.90 30.66
CA CYS A 160 19.02 29.06 29.46
C CYS A 160 17.82 28.11 29.37
N ILE A 161 17.43 27.46 30.48
CA ILE A 161 16.27 26.57 30.51
C ILE A 161 14.98 27.36 30.25
N GLY A 162 14.83 28.54 30.87
CA GLY A 162 13.68 29.42 30.61
C GLY A 162 13.59 29.80 29.14
N SER A 163 14.70 30.19 28.51
CA SER A 163 14.73 30.47 27.07
C SER A 163 14.52 29.25 26.17
N TYR A 164 14.78 28.03 26.66
CA TYR A 164 14.47 26.80 25.92
C TYR A 164 12.98 26.44 25.97
N ASN A 165 12.31 26.78 27.07
CA ASN A 165 10.90 26.49 27.31
C ASN A 165 9.94 27.51 26.64
N GLU A 166 10.43 28.68 26.21
CA GLU A 166 9.69 29.74 25.50
C GLU A 166 9.55 29.46 23.99
#